data_AF-A0AAW2ESL3-F1
#
_entry.id   AF-A0AAW2ESL3-F1
#
_cell.length_a   1.000
_cell.length_b   1.000
_cell.length_c   1.000
_cell.angle_alpha   90.00
_cell.angle_beta   90.00
_cell.angle_gamma   90.00
#
_symmetry.space_group_name_H-M   'P 1'
#
loop_
_entity.id
_entity.type
_entity.pdbx_description
1 polymer ?
#
loop_
_entity_poly.entity_id
_entity_poly.type
_entity_poly.pdbx_seq_one_letter_code
_entity_poly.pdbx_strand_id
1 'polypeptide(L)'
;MRSSYPIRLSALCSLVLLGCLGHAVFAGSTDTEINHTNFINATECPRIVSREEWGARERISFEVLPVTPTPYVVIHHGGIRNYCRDEEACSVIVRSYQNLHMDDRGWWDIGYNFLIGEDGNAYEGRGWDYTGAHSPGYNTQSIGICILGDFSDFLPNADALKTLNELIARGVALGKIKKDYNVIGHRQARDTECPGETFYKYVVNLPGWTANPVPRISQAITTTDPTDQENSAVDVERNSKSNDIL
;
A
#
# COMPACT_ATOMS: atom_id res chain seq x y z
N MET A 1 15.08 6.16 -88.53
CA MET A 1 13.77 6.30 -89.22
C MET A 1 12.71 5.96 -88.19
N ARG A 2 11.76 6.78 -87.72
CA ARG A 2 11.18 8.11 -88.03
C ARG A 2 10.87 8.74 -86.65
N SER A 3 11.32 9.95 -86.29
CA SER A 3 10.76 11.28 -86.58
C SER A 3 9.24 11.41 -86.43
N SER A 4 8.78 12.19 -85.44
CA SER A 4 7.69 13.19 -85.52
C SER A 4 7.61 14.03 -84.22
N TYR A 5 7.85 15.34 -84.34
CA TYR A 5 7.62 16.45 -83.38
C TYR A 5 6.20 17.05 -83.59
N PRO A 6 5.75 18.19 -82.98
CA PRO A 6 6.06 18.89 -81.71
C PRO A 6 4.75 19.20 -80.91
N ILE A 7 4.81 19.98 -79.82
CA ILE A 7 3.97 21.19 -79.55
C ILE A 7 4.35 21.74 -78.16
N ARG A 8 4.73 23.03 -78.13
CA ARG A 8 4.82 23.85 -76.92
C ARG A 8 3.46 24.49 -76.65
N LEU A 9 3.06 24.59 -75.39
CA LEU A 9 2.20 25.68 -74.93
C LEU A 9 2.64 26.13 -73.53
N SER A 10 2.70 27.45 -73.38
CA SER A 10 3.23 28.23 -72.27
C SER A 10 2.15 28.63 -71.24
N ALA A 11 2.62 28.97 -70.04
CA ALA A 11 1.96 29.77 -68.99
C ALA A 11 0.88 29.01 -68.17
N LEU A 12 0.74 29.16 -66.85
CA LEU A 12 0.97 30.31 -65.99
C LEU A 12 1.52 29.93 -64.60
N CYS A 13 2.22 30.93 -64.06
CA CYS A 13 2.56 31.21 -62.67
C CYS A 13 1.47 30.87 -61.64
N SER A 14 1.86 30.22 -60.55
CA SER A 14 1.40 30.54 -59.17
C SER A 14 2.33 29.86 -58.16
N LEU A 15 3.23 30.65 -57.55
CA LEU A 15 3.89 30.29 -56.31
C LEU A 15 2.82 30.15 -55.21
N VAL A 16 2.78 29.00 -54.53
CA VAL A 16 2.20 28.89 -53.19
C VAL A 16 3.34 28.51 -52.26
N LEU A 17 3.89 29.52 -51.58
CA LEU A 17 4.76 29.35 -50.42
C LEU A 17 3.89 28.89 -49.25
N LEU A 18 3.89 27.58 -48.97
CA LEU A 18 3.37 27.07 -47.69
C LEU A 18 4.56 26.94 -46.73
N GLY A 19 4.69 27.92 -45.83
CA GLY A 19 5.61 27.85 -44.71
C GLY A 19 5.13 26.82 -43.69
N CYS A 20 5.85 25.72 -43.55
CA CYS A 20 5.74 24.87 -42.38
C CYS A 20 6.65 25.45 -41.29
N LEU A 21 6.06 26.33 -40.48
CA LEU A 21 6.59 26.70 -39.17
C LEU A 21 6.71 25.43 -38.31
N GLY A 22 7.92 25.26 -37.76
CA GLY A 22 8.31 24.09 -36.99
C GLY A 22 7.45 23.86 -35.75
N HIS A 23 7.28 22.59 -35.42
CA HIS A 23 6.89 22.16 -34.10
C HIS A 23 8.00 21.26 -33.60
N ALA A 24 8.95 21.85 -32.88
CA ALA A 24 9.84 21.09 -32.02
C ALA A 24 8.96 20.44 -30.94
N VAL A 25 8.85 19.12 -30.95
CA VAL A 25 8.21 18.37 -29.87
C VAL A 25 9.17 18.41 -28.68
N PHE A 26 8.92 19.33 -27.76
CA PHE A 26 9.52 19.29 -26.44
C PHE A 26 8.92 18.09 -25.71
N ALA A 27 9.70 17.01 -25.56
CA ALA A 27 9.41 15.98 -24.58
C ALA A 27 9.65 16.61 -23.19
N GLY A 28 8.60 17.18 -22.61
CA GLY A 28 8.62 17.59 -21.21
C GLY A 28 8.72 16.36 -20.34
N SER A 29 9.75 16.28 -19.50
CA SER A 29 9.76 15.36 -18.37
C SER A 29 8.54 15.70 -17.50
N THR A 30 7.60 14.77 -17.39
CA THR A 30 6.61 14.85 -16.30
C THR A 30 7.30 14.36 -15.05
N ASP A 31 8.18 15.19 -14.51
CA ASP A 31 8.60 15.10 -13.12
C ASP A 31 7.32 15.35 -12.33
N THR A 32 6.71 14.28 -11.82
CA THR A 32 5.55 14.37 -10.94
C THR A 32 6.06 14.97 -9.63
N GLU A 33 6.16 16.30 -9.58
CA GLU A 33 6.31 17.02 -8.33
C GLU A 33 5.18 16.57 -7.41
N ILE A 34 5.52 15.87 -6.33
CA ILE A 34 4.59 15.52 -5.27
C ILE A 34 4.17 16.84 -4.63
N ASN A 35 3.09 17.40 -5.14
CA ASN A 35 2.60 18.69 -4.69
C ASN A 35 2.00 18.48 -3.29
N HIS A 36 2.73 18.87 -2.25
CA HIS A 36 2.30 18.78 -0.84
C HIS A 36 0.94 19.44 -0.57
N THR A 37 0.48 20.32 -1.47
CA THR A 37 -0.87 20.92 -1.44
C THR A 37 -2.00 19.90 -1.56
N ASN A 38 -1.79 18.74 -2.20
CA ASN A 38 -2.79 17.68 -2.31
C ASN A 38 -3.13 17.00 -0.97
N PHE A 39 -2.23 17.05 0.02
CA PHE A 39 -2.51 16.53 1.36
C PHE A 39 -3.36 17.47 2.21
N ILE A 40 -3.27 18.77 1.98
CA ILE A 40 -3.93 19.78 2.82
C ILE A 40 -5.38 20.03 2.37
N ASN A 41 -5.72 19.73 1.12
CA ASN A 41 -7.07 19.88 0.55
C ASN A 41 -7.86 18.57 0.44
N ALA A 42 -7.48 17.50 1.15
CA ALA A 42 -8.23 16.25 1.20
C ALA A 42 -9.53 16.41 2.03
N THR A 43 -10.46 17.24 1.55
CA THR A 43 -11.82 17.39 2.09
C THR A 43 -12.78 16.34 1.55
N GLU A 44 -12.40 15.64 0.48
CA GLU A 44 -13.21 14.57 -0.10
C GLU A 44 -12.90 13.24 0.57
N CYS A 45 -13.96 12.55 1.01
CA CYS A 45 -13.82 11.18 1.50
C CYS A 45 -13.66 10.26 0.29
N PRO A 46 -12.65 9.37 0.26
CA PRO A 46 -12.52 8.45 -0.86
C PRO A 46 -13.71 7.48 -0.85
N ARG A 47 -14.14 7.03 -2.03
CA ARG A 47 -15.11 5.94 -2.11
C ARG A 47 -14.46 4.69 -1.52
N ILE A 48 -15.07 4.17 -0.46
CA ILE A 48 -14.72 2.88 0.12
C ILE A 48 -15.79 1.89 -0.33
N VAL A 49 -15.41 0.98 -1.23
CA VAL A 49 -16.21 -0.18 -1.63
C VAL A 49 -16.21 -1.15 -0.44
N SER A 50 -17.38 -1.34 0.15
CA SER A 50 -17.57 -2.21 1.30
C SER A 50 -17.35 -3.67 0.96
N ARG A 51 -17.13 -4.48 2.00
CA ARG A 51 -17.02 -5.94 1.87
C ARG A 51 -18.18 -6.58 1.10
N GLU A 52 -19.39 -6.09 1.29
CA GLU A 52 -20.56 -6.60 0.57
C GLU A 52 -20.49 -6.25 -0.92
N GLU A 53 -20.17 -4.99 -1.26
CA GLU A 53 -20.11 -4.51 -2.64
C GLU A 53 -19.06 -5.25 -3.48
N TRP A 54 -17.86 -5.49 -2.95
CA TRP A 54 -16.85 -6.26 -3.67
C TRP A 54 -17.03 -7.78 -3.56
N GLY A 55 -18.07 -8.26 -2.89
CA GLY A 55 -18.39 -9.69 -2.80
C GLY A 55 -17.39 -10.47 -1.94
N ALA A 56 -17.01 -9.92 -0.80
CA ALA A 56 -16.19 -10.60 0.19
C ALA A 56 -16.86 -11.86 0.70
N ARG A 57 -16.09 -12.94 0.83
CA ARG A 57 -16.55 -14.07 1.65
C ARG A 57 -16.42 -13.72 3.14
N GLU A 58 -17.12 -14.49 3.96
CA GLU A 58 -17.08 -14.35 5.42
C GLU A 58 -15.67 -14.57 5.96
N ARG A 59 -15.29 -13.78 6.95
CA ARG A 59 -14.05 -13.99 7.71
C ARG A 59 -14.22 -15.18 8.64
N ILE A 60 -13.18 -15.98 8.82
CA ILE A 60 -13.18 -17.14 9.72
C ILE A 60 -13.21 -16.68 11.19
N SER A 61 -12.47 -15.62 11.51
CA SER A 61 -12.37 -15.03 12.84
C SER A 61 -11.79 -13.60 12.72
N PHE A 62 -11.70 -12.88 13.84
CA PHE A 62 -11.13 -11.54 13.90
C PHE A 62 -10.59 -11.20 15.28
N GLU A 63 -9.65 -10.26 15.31
CA GLU A 63 -9.18 -9.59 16.52
C GLU A 63 -9.43 -8.10 16.38
N VAL A 64 -9.94 -7.46 17.43
CA VAL A 64 -10.07 -6.01 17.49
C VAL A 64 -8.67 -5.39 17.58
N LEU A 65 -8.43 -4.31 16.85
CA LEU A 65 -7.17 -3.58 16.85
C LEU A 65 -6.92 -2.99 18.25
N PRO A 66 -5.90 -3.46 19.01
CA PRO A 66 -5.75 -3.09 20.41
C PRO A 66 -5.19 -1.68 20.61
N VAL A 67 -4.43 -1.15 19.65
CA VAL A 67 -3.87 0.19 19.72
C VAL A 67 -4.67 1.14 18.82
N THR A 68 -5.57 1.91 19.43
CA THR A 68 -6.41 2.92 18.76
C THR A 68 -6.41 4.25 19.53
N PRO A 69 -6.32 5.43 18.87
CA PRO A 69 -5.92 5.61 17.48
C PRO A 69 -4.53 5.01 17.22
N THR A 70 -4.38 4.36 16.07
CA THR A 70 -3.17 3.63 15.74
C THR A 70 -2.01 4.58 15.35
N PRO A 71 -0.77 4.32 15.82
CA PRO A 71 0.36 5.20 15.52
C PRO A 71 1.02 4.95 14.16
N TYR A 72 0.69 3.86 13.46
CA TYR A 72 1.35 3.50 12.20
C TYR A 72 0.37 3.30 11.04
N VAL A 73 0.85 3.63 9.84
CA VAL A 73 0.30 3.20 8.55
C VAL A 73 1.40 2.45 7.81
N VAL A 74 1.13 1.22 7.38
CA VAL A 74 2.08 0.40 6.61
C VAL A 74 1.60 0.33 5.16
N ILE A 75 2.44 0.80 4.24
CA ILE A 75 2.15 0.85 2.81
C ILE A 75 2.67 -0.42 2.13
N HIS A 76 1.80 -1.02 1.31
CA HIS A 76 2.07 -2.21 0.51
C HIS A 76 1.75 -1.98 -0.96
N HIS A 77 2.40 -2.76 -1.82
CA HIS A 77 1.83 -3.15 -3.11
C HIS A 77 1.32 -4.59 -3.03
N GLY A 78 0.58 -5.03 -4.03
CA GLY A 78 0.11 -6.40 -4.12
C GLY A 78 1.19 -7.41 -4.49
N GLY A 79 2.24 -6.98 -5.20
CA GLY A 79 3.34 -7.82 -5.68
C GLY A 79 2.96 -8.78 -6.82
N ILE A 80 1.74 -8.65 -7.35
CA ILE A 80 1.22 -9.42 -8.48
C ILE A 80 0.97 -8.44 -9.63
N ARG A 81 1.51 -8.74 -10.81
CA ARG A 81 1.33 -7.93 -12.04
C ARG A 81 -0.08 -8.08 -12.63
N ASN A 82 -1.08 -7.65 -11.85
CA ASN A 82 -2.48 -7.62 -12.23
C ASN A 82 -3.08 -6.30 -11.73
N TYR A 83 -3.70 -5.56 -12.64
CA TYR A 83 -4.14 -4.17 -12.43
C TYR A 83 -5.59 -4.03 -12.90
N CYS A 84 -6.31 -3.07 -12.36
CA CYS A 84 -7.74 -2.87 -12.61
C CYS A 84 -8.06 -1.38 -12.65
N ARG A 85 -9.02 -0.97 -13.48
CA ARG A 85 -9.39 0.45 -13.70
C ARG A 85 -10.88 0.72 -13.64
N ASP A 86 -11.63 -0.25 -13.14
CA ASP A 86 -13.04 -0.15 -12.85
C ASP A 86 -13.37 -1.02 -11.62
N GLU A 87 -14.50 -0.70 -10.97
CA GLU A 87 -14.88 -1.28 -9.69
C GLU A 87 -15.07 -2.79 -9.77
N GLU A 88 -15.59 -3.31 -10.89
CA GLU A 88 -15.86 -4.73 -11.11
C GLU A 88 -14.54 -5.52 -11.21
N ALA A 89 -13.62 -5.08 -12.07
CA ALA A 89 -12.31 -5.70 -12.24
C ALA A 89 -11.49 -5.64 -10.96
N CYS A 90 -11.51 -4.51 -10.25
CA CYS A 90 -10.81 -4.38 -8.99
C CYS A 90 -11.40 -5.30 -7.91
N SER A 91 -12.73 -5.41 -7.84
CA SER A 91 -13.39 -6.36 -6.93
C SER A 91 -12.98 -7.81 -7.20
N VAL A 92 -12.79 -8.21 -8.47
CA VAL A 92 -12.25 -9.53 -8.82
C VAL A 92 -10.85 -9.74 -8.24
N ILE A 93 -9.96 -8.77 -8.37
CA ILE A 93 -8.59 -8.86 -7.84
C ILE A 93 -8.61 -8.92 -6.31
N VAL A 94 -9.40 -8.08 -5.63
CA VAL A 94 -9.53 -8.10 -4.17
C VAL A 94 -10.02 -9.47 -3.67
N ARG A 95 -11.05 -10.05 -4.32
CA ARG A 95 -11.49 -11.42 -4.03
C ARG A 95 -10.37 -12.44 -4.21
N SER A 96 -9.57 -12.32 -5.28
CA SER A 96 -8.43 -13.23 -5.50
C SER A 96 -7.39 -13.15 -4.38
N TYR A 97 -7.14 -11.96 -3.82
CA TYR A 97 -6.24 -11.78 -2.69
C TYR A 97 -6.84 -12.37 -1.40
N GLN A 98 -8.15 -12.22 -1.18
CA GLN A 98 -8.83 -12.86 -0.06
C GLN A 98 -8.78 -14.39 -0.16
N ASN A 99 -8.94 -14.94 -1.36
CA ASN A 99 -8.84 -16.38 -1.62
C ASN A 99 -7.43 -16.89 -1.30
N LEU A 100 -6.41 -16.29 -1.93
CA LEU A 100 -5.00 -16.60 -1.65
C LEU A 100 -4.66 -16.54 -0.15
N HIS A 101 -5.14 -15.52 0.56
CA HIS A 101 -4.82 -15.36 1.98
C HIS A 101 -5.48 -16.40 2.89
N MET A 102 -6.73 -16.79 2.66
CA MET A 102 -7.37 -17.76 3.57
C MET A 102 -7.19 -19.20 3.09
N ASP A 103 -7.16 -19.46 1.79
CA ASP A 103 -7.04 -20.82 1.25
C ASP A 103 -5.59 -21.31 1.31
N ASP A 104 -4.64 -20.49 0.85
CA ASP A 104 -3.23 -20.91 0.73
C ASP A 104 -2.40 -20.57 1.97
N ARG A 105 -2.73 -19.47 2.67
CA ARG A 105 -2.00 -19.05 3.89
C ARG A 105 -2.73 -19.37 5.19
N GLY A 106 -3.97 -19.86 5.15
CA GLY A 106 -4.76 -20.19 6.34
C GLY A 106 -5.11 -18.99 7.22
N TRP A 107 -5.07 -17.77 6.69
CA TRP A 107 -5.42 -16.57 7.45
C TRP A 107 -6.93 -16.45 7.62
N TRP A 108 -7.38 -15.74 8.66
CA TRP A 108 -8.81 -15.58 8.91
C TRP A 108 -9.55 -14.73 7.89
N ASP A 109 -8.82 -13.90 7.16
CA ASP A 109 -9.33 -12.99 6.14
C ASP A 109 -8.15 -12.44 5.30
N ILE A 110 -8.46 -11.62 4.29
CA ILE A 110 -7.49 -10.81 3.56
C ILE A 110 -6.54 -10.07 4.54
N GLY A 111 -5.24 -10.04 4.25
CA GLY A 111 -4.25 -9.57 5.22
C GLY A 111 -4.23 -8.06 5.48
N TYR A 112 -4.71 -7.27 4.54
CA TYR A 112 -4.67 -5.80 4.60
C TYR A 112 -5.94 -5.23 5.23
N ASN A 113 -5.83 -4.05 5.85
CA ASN A 113 -6.99 -3.30 6.34
C ASN A 113 -7.76 -2.68 5.17
N PHE A 114 -7.03 -2.11 4.22
CA PHE A 114 -7.60 -1.55 2.99
C PHE A 114 -6.76 -1.91 1.78
N LEU A 115 -7.41 -1.97 0.62
CA LEU A 115 -6.78 -2.11 -0.68
C LEU A 115 -7.20 -0.93 -1.58
N ILE A 116 -6.39 -0.58 -2.57
CA ILE A 116 -6.69 0.53 -3.49
C ILE A 116 -6.46 0.06 -4.92
N GLY A 117 -7.45 0.25 -5.78
CA GLY A 117 -7.35 -0.01 -7.21
C GLY A 117 -6.83 1.20 -7.98
N GLU A 118 -6.36 0.99 -9.23
CA GLU A 118 -6.09 2.10 -10.16
C GLU A 118 -7.38 2.73 -10.71
N ASP A 119 -8.55 2.26 -10.28
CA ASP A 119 -9.84 2.90 -10.49
C ASP A 119 -10.10 4.07 -9.53
N GLY A 120 -9.19 4.31 -8.58
CA GLY A 120 -9.31 5.37 -7.57
C GLY A 120 -10.21 5.00 -6.39
N ASN A 121 -10.71 3.77 -6.29
CA ASN A 121 -11.49 3.32 -5.15
C ASN A 121 -10.61 2.68 -4.07
N ALA A 122 -10.99 2.87 -2.82
CA ALA A 122 -10.53 2.04 -1.71
C ALA A 122 -11.49 0.85 -1.52
N TYR A 123 -10.95 -0.29 -1.13
CA TYR A 123 -11.69 -1.53 -0.87
C TYR A 123 -11.49 -1.90 0.59
N GLU A 124 -12.59 -2.09 1.32
CA GLU A 124 -12.55 -2.51 2.70
C GLU A 124 -12.05 -3.95 2.80
N GLY A 125 -10.83 -4.15 3.33
CA GLY A 125 -10.32 -5.45 3.70
C GLY A 125 -10.78 -5.80 5.12
N ARG A 126 -9.84 -5.83 6.07
CA ARG A 126 -10.17 -5.93 7.50
C ARG A 126 -10.73 -4.64 8.08
N GLY A 127 -10.69 -3.52 7.38
CA GLY A 127 -11.27 -2.26 7.84
C GLY A 127 -10.50 -1.60 8.98
N TRP A 128 -11.14 -0.62 9.62
CA TRP A 128 -10.49 0.27 10.60
C TRP A 128 -10.24 -0.34 11.98
N ASP A 129 -11.11 -1.27 12.39
CA ASP A 129 -11.24 -1.66 13.80
C ASP A 129 -10.61 -3.02 14.11
N TYR A 130 -10.02 -3.68 13.12
CA TYR A 130 -9.53 -5.04 13.25
C TYR A 130 -8.04 -5.15 12.92
N THR A 131 -7.35 -6.03 13.65
CA THR A 131 -5.93 -6.34 13.49
C THR A 131 -5.64 -6.92 12.11
N GLY A 132 -4.62 -6.38 11.44
CA GLY A 132 -4.12 -6.85 10.14
C GLY A 132 -3.40 -8.21 10.22
N ALA A 133 -3.03 -8.75 9.05
CA ALA A 133 -2.02 -9.82 8.93
C ALA A 133 -0.92 -9.47 7.91
N HIS A 134 -0.76 -8.18 7.62
CA HIS A 134 0.08 -7.67 6.55
C HIS A 134 1.55 -7.44 6.95
N SER A 135 1.85 -7.20 8.22
CA SER A 135 3.20 -6.85 8.69
C SER A 135 3.40 -7.32 10.15
N PRO A 136 4.08 -8.45 10.38
CA PRO A 136 4.50 -8.88 11.70
C PRO A 136 5.20 -7.76 12.47
N GLY A 137 4.96 -7.65 13.77
CA GLY A 137 5.42 -6.52 14.60
C GLY A 137 4.52 -5.28 14.54
N TYR A 138 3.75 -5.08 13.47
CA TYR A 138 2.94 -3.87 13.27
C TYR A 138 1.43 -4.13 13.22
N ASN A 139 0.99 -5.35 12.91
CA ASN A 139 -0.43 -5.72 12.75
C ASN A 139 -1.39 -5.18 13.85
N THR A 140 -0.95 -5.18 15.11
CA THR A 140 -1.75 -4.76 16.28
C THR A 140 -1.68 -3.25 16.57
N GLN A 141 -0.89 -2.52 15.80
CA GLN A 141 -0.59 -1.10 15.99
C GLN A 141 -0.44 -0.36 14.66
N SER A 142 -1.10 -0.83 13.61
CA SER A 142 -1.09 -0.16 12.30
C SER A 142 -2.37 -0.40 11.50
N ILE A 143 -2.63 0.49 10.54
CA ILE A 143 -3.49 0.21 9.39
C ILE A 143 -2.60 -0.16 8.19
N GLY A 144 -2.79 -1.34 7.62
CA GLY A 144 -2.13 -1.75 6.39
C GLY A 144 -2.93 -1.40 5.14
N ILE A 145 -2.32 -0.62 4.24
CA ILE A 145 -2.94 -0.18 2.98
C ILE A 145 -2.15 -0.78 1.80
N CYS A 146 -2.82 -1.52 0.93
CA CYS A 146 -2.21 -2.18 -0.24
C CYS A 146 -2.72 -1.60 -1.55
N ILE A 147 -1.84 -1.10 -2.42
CA ILE A 147 -2.24 -0.77 -3.80
C ILE A 147 -2.15 -2.04 -4.67
N LEU A 148 -3.24 -2.36 -5.38
CA LEU A 148 -3.34 -3.54 -6.22
C LEU A 148 -2.37 -3.44 -7.40
N GLY A 149 -1.49 -4.42 -7.55
CA GLY A 149 -0.47 -4.46 -8.59
C GLY A 149 0.94 -4.70 -8.08
N ASP A 150 1.89 -4.70 -9.01
CA ASP A 150 3.33 -4.65 -8.74
C ASP A 150 3.88 -3.31 -9.24
N PHE A 151 4.41 -2.52 -8.31
CA PHE A 151 4.93 -1.16 -8.53
C PHE A 151 6.43 -1.05 -8.27
N SER A 152 7.15 -2.14 -8.58
CA SER A 152 8.61 -2.15 -8.51
C SER A 152 9.23 -1.21 -9.56
N ASP A 153 8.67 -1.21 -10.77
CA ASP A 153 9.26 -0.53 -11.93
C ASP A 153 8.60 0.81 -12.29
N PHE A 154 7.39 1.07 -11.77
CA PHE A 154 6.62 2.28 -12.05
C PHE A 154 5.72 2.65 -10.87
N LEU A 155 5.23 3.89 -10.84
CA LEU A 155 4.30 4.36 -9.80
C LEU A 155 2.87 3.89 -10.08
N PRO A 156 2.06 3.66 -9.03
CA PRO A 156 0.61 3.65 -9.18
C PRO A 156 0.12 4.91 -9.88
N ASN A 157 -1.01 4.80 -10.60
CA ASN A 157 -1.62 5.97 -11.23
C ASN A 157 -2.04 7.06 -10.22
N ALA A 158 -2.31 8.26 -10.76
CA ALA A 158 -2.62 9.43 -9.95
C ALA A 158 -3.86 9.23 -9.05
N ASP A 159 -4.87 8.51 -9.53
CA ASP A 159 -6.10 8.25 -8.78
C ASP A 159 -5.84 7.35 -7.56
N ALA A 160 -5.07 6.27 -7.71
CA ALA A 160 -4.69 5.42 -6.59
C ALA A 160 -3.85 6.19 -5.55
N LEU A 161 -2.90 7.03 -6.00
CA LEU A 161 -2.09 7.85 -5.10
C LEU A 161 -2.92 8.91 -4.37
N LYS A 162 -3.89 9.54 -5.05
CA LYS A 162 -4.86 10.46 -4.43
C LYS A 162 -5.66 9.73 -3.35
N THR A 163 -6.22 8.58 -3.68
CA THR A 163 -7.03 7.78 -2.75
C THR A 163 -6.23 7.29 -1.54
N LEU A 164 -4.95 6.96 -1.72
CA LEU A 164 -4.07 6.64 -0.59
C LEU A 164 -3.98 7.80 0.40
N ASN A 165 -3.73 9.00 -0.09
CA ASN A 165 -3.59 10.20 0.73
C ASN A 165 -4.92 10.55 1.45
N GLU A 166 -6.03 10.47 0.72
CA GLU A 166 -7.37 10.73 1.25
C GLU A 166 -7.80 9.69 2.28
N LEU A 167 -7.44 8.42 2.09
CA LEU A 167 -7.75 7.35 3.03
C LEU A 167 -6.98 7.52 4.35
N ILE A 168 -5.71 7.90 4.31
CA ILE A 168 -4.93 8.23 5.52
C ILE A 168 -5.54 9.43 6.23
N ALA A 169 -5.85 10.52 5.50
CA ALA A 169 -6.49 11.71 6.06
C ALA A 169 -7.85 11.38 6.70
N ARG A 170 -8.65 10.53 6.05
CA ARG A 170 -9.92 10.03 6.58
C ARG A 170 -9.73 9.25 7.88
N GLY A 171 -8.74 8.37 7.96
CA GLY A 171 -8.43 7.62 9.18
C GLY A 171 -8.03 8.55 10.34
N VAL A 172 -7.28 9.62 10.07
CA VAL A 172 -6.95 10.67 11.06
C VAL A 172 -8.21 11.42 11.50
N ALA A 173 -9.05 11.84 10.56
CA ALA A 173 -10.29 12.57 10.84
C ALA A 173 -11.30 11.73 11.67
N LEU A 174 -11.35 10.42 11.43
CA LEU A 174 -12.17 9.48 12.20
C LEU A 174 -11.58 9.11 13.57
N GLY A 175 -10.38 9.58 13.90
CA GLY A 175 -9.68 9.18 15.12
C GLY A 175 -9.27 7.70 15.14
N LYS A 176 -9.14 7.07 13.97
CA LYS A 176 -8.61 5.70 13.81
C LYS A 176 -7.08 5.70 13.71
N ILE A 177 -6.51 6.75 13.13
CA ILE A 177 -5.07 6.99 13.01
C ILE A 177 -4.70 8.21 13.84
N LYS A 178 -3.55 8.18 14.53
CA LYS A 178 -3.08 9.33 15.33
C LYS A 178 -2.78 10.54 14.44
N LYS A 179 -2.81 11.76 14.98
CA LYS A 179 -2.40 12.96 14.23
C LYS A 179 -0.88 13.00 13.97
N ASP A 180 -0.09 12.48 14.90
CA ASP A 180 1.36 12.29 14.84
C ASP A 180 1.73 10.87 14.38
N TYR A 181 1.00 10.35 13.39
CA TYR A 181 1.22 9.01 12.85
C TYR A 181 2.56 8.89 12.12
N ASN A 182 2.99 7.63 11.98
CA ASN A 182 4.20 7.25 11.25
C ASN A 182 3.79 6.46 10.01
N VAL A 183 4.32 6.83 8.85
CA VAL A 183 4.15 6.10 7.59
C VAL A 183 5.42 5.32 7.31
N ILE A 184 5.27 4.05 6.96
CA ILE A 184 6.38 3.18 6.58
C ILE A 184 6.01 2.33 5.37
N GLY A 185 6.99 2.01 4.53
CA GLY A 185 6.85 0.91 3.58
C GLY A 185 7.07 -0.44 4.28
N HIS A 186 6.42 -1.51 3.81
CA HIS A 186 6.57 -2.84 4.41
C HIS A 186 8.03 -3.31 4.54
N ARG A 187 8.89 -2.96 3.58
CA ARG A 187 10.35 -3.20 3.63
C ARG A 187 11.07 -2.65 4.87
N GLN A 188 10.48 -1.68 5.57
CA GLN A 188 11.05 -1.15 6.81
C GLN A 188 10.68 -1.98 8.05
N ALA A 189 9.68 -2.85 7.93
CA ALA A 189 9.24 -3.75 9.00
C ALA A 189 9.74 -5.20 8.80
N ARG A 190 10.08 -5.59 7.57
CA ARG A 190 10.56 -6.93 7.21
C ARG A 190 11.46 -6.89 5.99
N ASP A 191 12.23 -7.96 5.82
CA ASP A 191 13.01 -8.20 4.59
C ASP A 191 12.08 -8.60 3.44
N THR A 192 11.67 -7.61 2.66
CA THR A 192 10.78 -7.74 1.50
C THR A 192 10.97 -6.57 0.55
N GLU A 193 10.73 -6.77 -0.75
CA GLU A 193 10.74 -5.69 -1.74
C GLU A 193 9.51 -4.78 -1.64
N CYS A 194 8.43 -5.22 -0.99
CA CYS A 194 7.19 -4.47 -0.83
C CYS A 194 7.45 -3.10 -0.15
N PRO A 195 6.93 -1.97 -0.65
CA PRO A 195 5.86 -1.81 -1.64
C PRO A 195 6.32 -1.68 -3.11
N GLY A 196 7.50 -2.20 -3.46
CA GLY A 196 8.12 -2.02 -4.77
C GLY A 196 9.02 -0.79 -4.81
N GLU A 197 10.14 -0.88 -5.53
CA GLU A 197 11.19 0.13 -5.51
C GLU A 197 10.72 1.52 -5.96
N THR A 198 10.01 1.60 -7.08
CA THR A 198 9.54 2.87 -7.61
C THR A 198 8.46 3.48 -6.71
N PHE A 199 7.50 2.68 -6.24
CA PHE A 199 6.48 3.18 -5.31
C PHE A 199 7.06 3.56 -3.95
N TYR A 200 8.08 2.85 -3.44
CA TYR A 200 8.72 3.21 -2.18
C TYR A 200 9.35 4.61 -2.22
N LYS A 201 9.92 5.05 -3.36
CA LYS A 201 10.42 6.42 -3.51
C LYS A 201 9.32 7.47 -3.32
N TYR A 202 8.09 7.18 -3.75
CA TYR A 202 6.94 8.03 -3.44
C TYR A 202 6.61 7.98 -1.94
N VAL A 203 6.59 6.79 -1.33
CA VAL A 203 6.29 6.59 0.11
C VAL A 203 7.23 7.39 1.02
N VAL A 204 8.52 7.48 0.69
CA VAL A 204 9.51 8.26 1.45
C VAL A 204 9.17 9.76 1.51
N ASN A 205 8.40 10.26 0.54
CA ASN A 205 7.97 11.65 0.46
C ASN A 205 6.59 11.91 1.08
N LEU A 206 5.92 10.89 1.63
CA LEU A 206 4.64 11.04 2.31
C LEU A 206 4.80 11.78 3.66
N PRO A 207 3.82 12.62 4.05
CA PRO A 207 3.77 13.15 5.40
C PRO A 207 3.80 12.03 6.45
N GLY A 208 4.59 12.24 7.51
CA GLY A 208 4.75 11.24 8.58
C GLY A 208 5.69 10.09 8.24
N TRP A 209 6.36 10.08 7.07
CA TRP A 209 7.34 9.04 6.77
C TRP A 209 8.43 8.95 7.85
N THR A 210 8.72 7.73 8.31
CA THR A 210 9.69 7.48 9.38
C THR A 210 10.78 6.53 8.90
N ALA A 211 12.03 7.00 8.87
CA ALA A 211 13.17 6.23 8.35
C ALA A 211 13.45 4.94 9.14
N ASN A 212 13.49 5.05 10.46
CA ASN A 212 13.85 3.96 11.38
C ASN A 212 12.70 3.70 12.36
N PRO A 213 11.62 3.04 11.91
CA PRO A 213 10.46 2.84 12.75
C PRO A 213 10.75 1.82 13.86
N VAL A 214 10.25 2.07 15.06
CA VAL A 214 10.35 1.14 16.20
C VAL A 214 8.94 0.81 16.68
N PRO A 215 8.48 -0.45 16.53
CA PRO A 215 7.14 -0.84 16.96
C PRO A 215 7.01 -0.60 18.47
N ARG A 216 5.94 0.07 18.91
CA ARG A 216 5.74 0.39 20.35
C ARG A 216 5.52 -0.88 21.17
N ILE A 217 4.81 -1.83 20.57
CA ILE A 217 4.67 -3.18 21.08
C ILE A 217 5.55 -4.07 20.20
N SER A 218 6.75 -4.42 20.67
CA SER A 218 7.48 -5.54 20.08
C SER A 218 6.68 -6.81 20.33
N GLN A 219 6.64 -7.76 19.38
CA GLN A 219 5.94 -9.06 19.50
C GLN A 219 6.37 -9.95 20.70
N ALA A 220 7.17 -9.43 21.64
CA ALA A 220 7.48 -10.02 22.94
C ALA A 220 6.28 -9.99 23.90
N ILE A 221 5.12 -10.49 23.45
CA ILE A 221 4.18 -11.19 24.31
C ILE A 221 3.76 -12.43 23.51
N THR A 222 4.69 -13.37 23.42
CA THR A 222 4.38 -14.76 23.05
C THR A 222 4.51 -15.56 24.34
N THR A 223 3.39 -16.19 24.73
CA THR A 223 3.25 -17.31 25.66
C THR A 223 3.74 -17.12 27.09
N THR A 224 2.87 -16.67 27.99
CA THR A 224 2.78 -17.32 29.31
C THR A 224 1.99 -18.60 29.13
N ASP A 225 2.70 -19.69 28.85
CA ASP A 225 2.20 -21.03 29.13
C ASP A 225 1.98 -21.13 30.66
N PRO A 226 0.81 -21.56 31.17
CA PRO A 226 0.57 -21.67 32.61
C PRO A 226 1.41 -22.76 33.30
N THR A 227 2.30 -23.47 32.61
CA THR A 227 2.97 -24.66 33.16
C THR A 227 4.38 -24.45 33.70
N ASP A 228 4.98 -23.26 33.59
CA ASP A 228 6.35 -23.00 34.10
C ASP A 228 6.42 -22.20 35.42
N GLN A 229 5.30 -22.01 36.12
CA GLN A 229 5.29 -21.53 37.51
C GLN A 229 5.22 -22.69 38.52
N GLU A 230 6.19 -23.60 38.50
CA GLU A 230 6.41 -24.47 39.67
C GLU A 230 7.85 -24.94 39.89
N ASN A 231 8.90 -24.28 39.36
CA ASN A 231 10.28 -24.71 39.62
C ASN A 231 11.32 -23.58 39.72
N SER A 232 10.99 -22.45 40.33
CA SER A 232 12.00 -21.42 40.66
C SER A 232 11.90 -20.85 42.08
N ALA A 233 11.24 -21.57 42.99
CA ALA A 233 11.07 -21.15 44.38
C ALA A 233 11.57 -22.21 45.39
N VAL A 234 12.68 -22.91 45.10
CA VAL A 234 13.42 -23.68 46.11
C VAL A 234 14.90 -23.70 45.75
N ASP A 235 15.61 -22.55 45.79
CA ASP A 235 17.09 -22.57 45.74
C ASP A 235 17.76 -21.27 46.24
N VAL A 236 17.14 -20.58 47.21
CA VAL A 236 17.78 -19.48 47.95
C VAL A 236 17.46 -19.58 49.44
N GLU A 237 17.63 -20.76 50.05
CA GLU A 237 17.75 -20.85 51.52
C GLU A 237 18.23 -22.24 51.98
N ARG A 238 19.51 -22.58 51.74
CA ARG A 238 20.25 -23.57 52.56
C ARG A 238 21.74 -23.58 52.18
N ASN A 239 22.43 -22.51 52.55
CA ASN A 239 23.88 -22.59 52.75
C ASN A 239 24.23 -22.02 54.13
N SER A 240 23.83 -22.72 55.18
CA SER A 240 24.54 -22.74 56.46
C SER A 240 24.14 -23.99 57.24
N LYS A 241 25.16 -24.64 57.83
CA LYS A 241 25.14 -25.83 58.72
C LYS A 241 25.21 -27.16 57.96
N SER A 242 26.42 -27.68 57.70
CA SER A 242 27.34 -28.35 58.64
C SER A 242 26.92 -29.78 58.96
N ASN A 243 27.83 -30.71 58.60
CA ASN A 243 28.11 -32.01 59.22
C ASN A 243 26.97 -33.04 59.27
N ASP A 244 27.17 -34.20 58.64
CA ASP A 244 27.69 -35.41 59.34
C ASP A 244 27.30 -36.72 58.62
N ILE A 245 28.31 -37.59 58.47
CA ILE A 245 28.27 -39.05 58.68
C ILE A 245 27.73 -39.96 57.54
N LEU A 246 28.71 -40.74 57.04
CA LEU A 246 28.72 -42.06 56.35
C LEU A 246 28.38 -42.12 54.86
#